data_AF-A0A924FTI1-F1
#
_entry.id   AF-A0A924FTI1-F1
#
_cell.length_a   1.000
_cell.length_b   1.000
_cell.length_c   1.000
_cell.angle_alpha   90.00
_cell.angle_beta   90.00
_cell.angle_gamma   90.00
#
_symmetry.space_group_name_H-M   'P 1'
#
loop_
_entity.id
_entity.type
_entity.pdbx_description
1 polymer ?
#
loop_
_entity_poly.entity_id
_entity_poly.type
_entity_poly.pdbx_seq_one_letter_code
_entity_poly.pdbx_strand_id
1 'polypeptide(L)'
;MATTITINVTNNSPYTQNFYFFQQPAQYSGGLQVYTNSLYTQTLLPFATSGAVLTFSMILQYYAGVQQQISPPVVGQPSGQLAAIQAINLTPAAGGTQTNNTTTMTVAPSLGLSPPVSTLGPQAGSFRIITPTFNPILSNYNAGSAVQSLSGQITLSNFVTVQPTSNLDCQPVIVFYVQTGTYTPGTVMNFTSSSINAATCDATPGYTTFNVSYNLDGTWTVKNMAVSRMADGRQGLIERSTSSTAWSPSVAANAQVMNEAGTGEISTGYAASFARPTTITNLSNPGGISRLSEYQIGPTGGPYGGSMCTSIVDTTGVFSA
;
A
#
# COMPACT_ATOMS: atom_id res chain seq x y z
N MET A 1 21.85 6.22 -15.29
CA MET A 1 21.77 4.97 -14.52
C MET A 1 20.35 4.82 -14.02
N ALA A 2 19.77 3.61 -14.15
CA ALA A 2 18.42 3.37 -13.65
C ALA A 2 18.47 3.14 -12.13
N THR A 3 17.64 3.87 -11.38
CA THR A 3 17.51 3.67 -9.94
C THR A 3 16.82 2.33 -9.68
N THR A 4 17.28 1.55 -8.71
CA THR A 4 16.70 0.24 -8.37
C THR A 4 16.14 0.29 -6.95
N ILE A 5 14.91 -0.17 -6.77
CA ILE A 5 14.34 -0.45 -5.45
C ILE A 5 14.71 -1.87 -5.05
N THR A 6 15.24 -2.04 -3.85
CA THR A 6 15.61 -3.33 -3.28
C THR A 6 14.96 -3.51 -1.91
N ILE A 7 14.24 -4.61 -1.72
CA ILE A 7 13.63 -4.98 -0.46
C ILE A 7 14.17 -6.35 -0.06
N ASN A 8 14.93 -6.39 1.04
CA ASN A 8 15.49 -7.61 1.61
C ASN A 8 14.64 -8.02 2.80
N VAL A 9 14.14 -9.25 2.82
CA VAL A 9 13.28 -9.77 3.89
C VAL A 9 13.99 -10.90 4.62
N THR A 10 14.00 -10.82 5.95
CA THR A 10 14.39 -11.92 6.84
C THR A 10 13.17 -12.45 7.60
N ASN A 11 13.13 -13.76 7.78
CA ASN A 11 12.11 -14.42 8.61
C ASN A 11 12.72 -14.76 9.97
N ASN A 12 12.44 -13.96 11.00
CA ASN A 12 12.92 -14.20 12.37
C ASN A 12 11.94 -15.08 13.18
N SER A 13 10.82 -15.51 12.60
CA SER A 13 9.91 -16.46 13.23
C SER A 13 10.49 -17.89 13.18
N PRO A 14 9.98 -18.84 14.00
CA PRO A 14 10.47 -20.21 14.02
C PRO A 14 9.87 -21.07 12.90
N TYR A 15 8.93 -20.53 12.12
CA TYR A 15 8.19 -21.26 11.10
C TYR A 15 8.61 -20.82 9.70
N THR A 16 8.47 -21.74 8.74
CA THR A 16 8.59 -21.40 7.32
C THR A 16 7.42 -20.51 6.92
N GLN A 17 7.71 -19.37 6.30
CA GLN A 17 6.68 -18.41 5.89
C GLN A 17 6.71 -18.21 4.37
N ASN A 18 5.54 -17.96 3.79
CA ASN A 18 5.45 -17.52 2.40
C ASN A 18 5.19 -16.02 2.36
N PHE A 19 6.04 -15.29 1.65
CA PHE A 19 5.95 -13.84 1.53
C PHE A 19 5.44 -13.45 0.15
N TYR A 20 4.67 -12.39 0.06
CA TYR A 20 4.29 -11.76 -1.19
C TYR A 20 4.40 -10.24 -1.12
N PHE A 21 4.62 -9.64 -2.28
CA PHE A 21 4.90 -8.21 -2.44
C PHE A 21 3.82 -7.57 -3.30
N PHE A 22 3.45 -6.35 -2.95
CA PHE A 22 2.48 -5.57 -3.70
C PHE A 22 2.74 -4.08 -3.54
N GLN A 23 2.14 -3.29 -4.42
CA GLN A 23 2.31 -1.84 -4.43
C GLN A 23 1.03 -1.17 -3.95
N GLN A 24 1.17 -0.03 -3.27
CA GLN A 24 0.06 0.89 -3.04
C GLN A 24 -0.65 1.17 -4.38
N PRO A 25 -1.99 1.03 -4.44
CA PRO A 25 -2.77 1.41 -5.60
C PRO A 25 -2.47 2.84 -6.03
N ALA A 26 -2.27 3.04 -7.34
CA ALA A 26 -2.24 4.37 -7.92
C ALA A 26 -3.60 5.06 -7.75
N GLN A 27 -3.58 6.39 -7.77
CA GLN A 27 -4.82 7.17 -7.88
C GLN A 27 -5.23 7.22 -9.35
N TYR A 28 -6.47 6.85 -9.64
CA TYR A 28 -6.99 6.77 -11.00
C TYR A 28 -8.09 7.80 -11.23
N SER A 29 -8.08 8.40 -12.42
CA SER A 29 -9.23 9.12 -12.98
C SER A 29 -9.64 8.43 -14.28
N GLY A 30 -10.93 8.08 -14.41
CA GLY A 30 -11.47 7.33 -15.55
C GLY A 30 -11.73 5.84 -15.34
N GLY A 31 -11.67 5.33 -14.09
CA GLY A 31 -12.00 3.94 -13.74
C GLY A 31 -12.85 3.85 -12.46
N LEU A 32 -13.67 2.80 -12.35
CA LEU A 32 -14.60 2.64 -11.22
C LEU A 32 -13.95 1.94 -10.02
N GLN A 33 -13.27 0.83 -10.27
CA GLN A 33 -12.69 -0.03 -9.23
C GLN A 33 -11.23 -0.33 -9.55
N VAL A 34 -10.38 -0.06 -8.56
CA VAL A 34 -8.95 -0.33 -8.63
C VAL A 34 -8.68 -1.71 -8.05
N TYR A 35 -8.03 -2.54 -8.85
CA TYR A 35 -7.53 -3.85 -8.46
C TYR A 35 -6.03 -3.78 -8.25
N THR A 36 -5.49 -4.67 -7.42
CA THR A 36 -4.06 -4.80 -7.17
C THR A 36 -3.66 -6.24 -7.43
N ASN A 37 -2.50 -6.46 -8.04
CA ASN A 37 -1.92 -7.80 -8.12
C ASN A 37 -0.77 -7.96 -7.13
N SER A 38 -0.57 -9.20 -6.70
CA SER A 38 0.74 -9.59 -6.17
C SER A 38 1.79 -9.47 -7.28
N LEU A 39 2.97 -8.94 -6.92
CA LEU A 39 4.10 -8.71 -7.81
C LEU A 39 5.13 -9.82 -7.73
N TYR A 40 5.22 -10.45 -6.57
CA TYR A 40 6.25 -11.41 -6.25
C TYR A 40 5.77 -12.31 -5.11
N THR A 41 6.16 -13.59 -5.12
CA THR A 41 5.99 -14.46 -3.95
C THR A 41 7.17 -15.42 -3.84
N GLN A 42 7.57 -15.72 -2.60
CA GLN A 42 8.53 -16.77 -2.33
C GLN A 42 8.43 -17.25 -0.88
N THR A 43 8.63 -18.56 -0.72
CA THR A 43 8.74 -19.22 0.59
C THR A 43 10.14 -19.01 1.16
N LEU A 44 10.21 -18.65 2.45
CA LEU A 44 11.45 -18.34 3.16
C LEU A 44 11.50 -19.06 4.52
N LEU A 45 12.56 -19.84 4.70
CA LEU A 45 12.88 -20.55 5.94
C LEU A 45 13.27 -19.56 7.06
N PRO A 46 13.18 -19.97 8.35
CA PRO A 46 13.71 -19.18 9.46
C PRO A 46 15.17 -18.79 9.26
N PHE A 47 15.50 -17.53 9.47
CA PHE A 47 16.85 -16.99 9.27
C PHE A 47 17.86 -17.65 10.22
N ALA A 48 17.47 -17.91 11.47
CA ALA A 48 18.33 -18.51 12.49
C ALA A 48 18.85 -19.91 12.11
N THR A 49 18.13 -20.66 11.27
CA THR A 49 18.50 -22.03 10.87
C THR A 49 19.02 -22.12 9.44
N SER A 50 18.73 -21.13 8.58
CA SER A 50 19.05 -21.19 7.15
C SER A 50 19.97 -20.08 6.66
N GLY A 51 20.05 -18.95 7.36
CA GLY A 51 20.71 -17.73 6.87
C GLY A 51 20.04 -17.11 5.64
N ALA A 52 18.86 -17.59 5.24
CA ALA A 52 18.21 -17.18 3.99
C ALA A 52 17.66 -15.74 4.08
N VAL A 53 17.92 -14.95 3.03
CA VAL A 53 17.37 -13.61 2.84
C VAL A 53 16.60 -13.61 1.52
N LEU A 54 15.37 -13.11 1.54
CA LEU A 54 14.59 -12.93 0.34
C LEU A 54 14.80 -11.54 -0.24
N THR A 55 15.24 -11.45 -1.49
CA THR A 55 15.47 -10.15 -2.14
C THR A 55 14.48 -9.94 -3.28
N PHE A 56 13.64 -8.91 -3.14
CA PHE A 56 12.83 -8.36 -4.23
C PHE A 56 13.51 -7.11 -4.78
N SER A 57 13.74 -7.07 -6.09
CA SER A 57 14.36 -5.92 -6.75
C SER A 57 13.63 -5.55 -8.03
N MET A 58 13.53 -4.24 -8.28
CA MET A 58 12.94 -3.72 -9.50
C MET A 58 13.53 -2.37 -9.89
N ILE A 59 13.50 -2.07 -11.18
CA ILE A 59 13.90 -0.77 -11.69
C ILE A 59 12.81 0.25 -11.34
N LEU A 60 13.20 1.36 -10.70
CA LEU A 60 12.34 2.52 -10.45
C LEU A 60 12.11 3.26 -11.77
N GLN A 61 11.18 2.73 -12.55
CA GLN A 61 10.70 3.28 -13.80
C GLN A 61 9.17 3.22 -13.77
N TYR A 62 8.50 4.32 -14.09
CA TYR A 62 7.06 4.28 -14.27
C TYR A 62 6.73 3.59 -15.58
N TYR A 63 5.79 2.67 -15.52
CA TYR A 63 5.32 1.96 -16.68
C TYR A 63 3.81 2.07 -16.79
N ALA A 64 3.35 2.52 -17.96
CA ALA A 64 1.99 2.28 -18.38
C ALA A 64 1.87 0.84 -18.84
N GLY A 65 0.86 0.12 -18.36
CA GLY A 65 0.59 -1.24 -18.82
C GLY A 65 -0.87 -1.44 -19.20
N VAL A 66 -1.07 -2.35 -20.15
CA VAL A 66 -2.37 -2.85 -20.56
C VAL A 66 -2.34 -4.37 -20.58
N GLN A 67 -3.49 -4.99 -20.32
CA GLN A 67 -3.63 -6.45 -20.32
C GLN A 67 -5.01 -6.84 -20.84
N GLN A 68 -5.06 -7.89 -21.66
CA GLN A 68 -6.33 -8.52 -22.04
C GLN A 68 -6.88 -9.36 -20.89
N GLN A 69 -8.14 -9.12 -20.53
CA GLN A 69 -8.83 -9.91 -19.52
C GLN A 69 -9.16 -11.31 -20.07
N ILE A 70 -8.95 -12.34 -19.26
CA ILE A 70 -9.52 -13.68 -19.49
C ILE A 70 -10.96 -13.73 -18.94
N SER A 71 -11.13 -13.15 -17.76
CA SER A 71 -12.39 -13.03 -17.02
C SER A 71 -12.38 -11.71 -16.26
N PRO A 72 -13.55 -11.25 -15.77
CA PRO A 72 -13.59 -10.13 -14.83
C PRO A 72 -12.60 -10.33 -13.67
N PRO A 73 -11.92 -9.28 -13.20
CA PRO A 73 -10.97 -9.39 -12.08
C PRO A 73 -11.65 -9.88 -10.79
N VAL A 74 -11.16 -10.99 -10.25
CA VAL A 74 -11.65 -11.59 -9.00
C VAL A 74 -10.46 -11.93 -8.11
N VAL A 75 -10.56 -11.63 -6.81
CA VAL A 75 -9.50 -11.92 -5.84
C VAL A 75 -9.11 -13.40 -5.87
N GLY A 76 -7.81 -13.67 -5.89
CA GLY A 76 -7.21 -15.00 -5.97
C GLY A 76 -7.09 -15.56 -7.40
N GLN A 77 -7.63 -14.87 -8.42
CA GLN A 77 -7.56 -15.31 -9.81
C GLN A 77 -6.53 -14.50 -10.62
N PRO A 78 -5.97 -15.06 -11.70
CA PRO A 78 -5.12 -14.31 -12.63
C PRO A 78 -5.86 -13.11 -13.22
N SER A 79 -5.19 -11.96 -13.33
CA SER A 79 -5.81 -10.73 -13.86
C SER A 79 -5.96 -10.72 -15.38
N GLY A 80 -5.18 -11.53 -16.10
CA GLY A 80 -5.21 -11.59 -17.57
C GLY A 80 -4.06 -12.41 -18.16
N GLN A 81 -3.93 -12.39 -19.49
CA GLN A 81 -2.91 -13.14 -20.23
C GLN A 81 -1.95 -12.22 -20.97
N LEU A 82 -2.40 -11.71 -22.12
CA LEU A 82 -1.56 -10.92 -23.01
C LEU A 82 -1.43 -9.50 -22.46
N ALA A 83 -0.20 -9.04 -22.29
CA ALA A 83 0.10 -7.73 -21.72
C ALA A 83 1.10 -6.96 -22.58
N ALA A 84 0.99 -5.63 -22.54
CA ALA A 84 1.96 -4.71 -23.13
C ALA A 84 2.32 -3.63 -22.12
N ILE A 85 3.55 -3.13 -22.21
CA ILE A 85 4.10 -2.15 -21.29
C ILE A 85 4.89 -1.08 -22.05
N GLN A 86 4.86 0.16 -21.57
CA GLN A 86 5.74 1.24 -22.05
C GLN A 86 6.29 2.05 -20.89
N ALA A 87 7.60 2.30 -20.92
CA ALA A 87 8.24 3.21 -19.99
C ALA A 87 7.69 4.62 -20.23
N ILE A 88 7.14 5.24 -19.20
CA ILE A 88 6.42 6.51 -19.30
C ILE A 88 6.91 7.48 -18.23
N ASN A 89 6.77 8.78 -18.47
CA ASN A 89 7.08 9.80 -17.48
C ASN A 89 5.80 10.38 -16.87
N LEU A 90 5.92 10.97 -15.69
CA LEU A 90 4.81 11.67 -15.05
C LEU A 90 4.72 13.10 -15.57
N THR A 91 3.49 13.60 -15.67
CA THR A 91 3.23 15.00 -15.96
C THR A 91 3.85 15.87 -14.86
N PRO A 92 4.65 16.89 -15.21
CA PRO A 92 5.27 17.76 -14.22
C PRO A 92 4.22 18.60 -13.46
N ALA A 93 4.63 19.18 -12.33
CA ALA A 93 3.89 20.27 -11.71
C ALA A 93 3.79 21.48 -12.65
N ALA A 94 2.85 22.39 -12.37
CA ALA A 94 2.65 23.60 -13.17
C ALA A 94 3.96 24.38 -13.35
N GLY A 95 4.28 24.74 -14.59
CA GLY A 95 5.53 25.43 -14.94
C GLY A 95 6.76 24.52 -15.12
N GLY A 96 6.64 23.21 -14.91
CA GLY A 96 7.73 22.26 -15.15
C GLY A 96 7.90 21.88 -16.64
N THR A 97 9.04 21.27 -16.96
CA THR A 97 9.37 20.82 -18.31
C THR A 97 8.45 19.68 -18.75
N GLN A 98 7.88 19.81 -19.94
CA GLN A 98 7.06 18.77 -20.54
C GLN A 98 7.78 17.42 -20.61
N THR A 99 7.05 16.36 -20.34
CA THR A 99 7.53 14.99 -20.33
C THR A 99 6.66 14.11 -21.22
N ASN A 100 7.20 12.99 -21.69
CA ASN A 100 6.45 11.99 -22.44
C ASN A 100 5.51 11.24 -21.50
N ASN A 101 4.31 11.79 -21.28
CA ASN A 101 3.36 11.42 -20.23
C ASN A 101 2.12 10.68 -20.74
N THR A 102 1.99 10.45 -22.05
CA THR A 102 0.78 9.88 -22.65
C THR A 102 1.11 8.78 -23.63
N THR A 103 0.46 7.63 -23.50
CA THR A 103 0.54 6.52 -24.47
C THR A 103 -0.85 6.15 -24.99
N THR A 104 -0.90 5.60 -26.20
CA THR A 104 -2.14 5.12 -26.82
C THR A 104 -2.13 3.61 -26.90
N MET A 105 -3.20 3.00 -26.39
CA MET A 105 -3.44 1.57 -26.49
C MET A 105 -3.93 1.19 -27.88
N THR A 106 -3.44 0.07 -28.40
CA THR A 106 -3.94 -0.56 -29.63
C THR A 106 -4.49 -1.93 -29.28
N VAL A 107 -5.54 -2.38 -29.96
CA VAL A 107 -6.13 -3.73 -29.79
C VAL A 107 -6.17 -4.53 -31.09
N ALA A 108 -5.84 -3.90 -32.22
CA ALA A 108 -5.79 -4.51 -33.54
C ALA A 108 -4.55 -3.97 -34.30
N PRO A 109 -3.73 -4.82 -34.94
CA PRO A 109 -3.88 -6.28 -35.02
C PRO A 109 -3.51 -7.03 -33.72
N SER A 110 -2.90 -6.35 -32.75
CA SER A 110 -2.55 -6.93 -31.45
C SER A 110 -2.68 -5.89 -30.33
N LEU A 111 -2.75 -6.37 -29.08
CA LEU A 111 -2.66 -5.50 -27.92
C LEU A 111 -1.27 -4.85 -27.87
N GLY A 112 -1.23 -3.54 -27.64
CA GLY A 112 0.02 -2.79 -27.59
C GLY A 112 -0.16 -1.42 -26.97
N LEU A 113 0.98 -0.75 -26.74
CA LEU A 113 1.08 0.64 -26.31
C LEU A 113 2.07 1.37 -27.20
N SER A 114 1.67 2.55 -27.70
CA SER A 114 2.58 3.42 -28.46
C SER A 114 3.72 3.95 -27.58
N PRO A 115 4.89 4.27 -28.15
CA PRO A 115 5.87 5.09 -27.44
C PRO A 115 5.20 6.34 -26.85
N PRO A 116 5.48 6.72 -25.59
CA PRO A 116 4.80 7.85 -24.99
C PRO A 116 5.19 9.19 -25.64
N VAL A 117 4.23 10.08 -25.72
CA VAL A 117 4.36 11.46 -26.22
C VAL A 117 3.93 12.44 -25.14
N SER A 118 4.37 13.69 -25.24
CA SER A 118 3.93 14.76 -24.36
C SER A 118 2.55 15.25 -24.78
N THR A 119 1.57 15.23 -23.87
CA THR A 119 0.28 15.89 -24.06
C THR A 119 -0.09 16.75 -22.86
N LEU A 120 -0.92 17.75 -23.13
CA LEU A 120 -1.57 18.55 -22.09
C LEU A 120 -2.83 17.83 -21.60
N GLY A 121 -3.17 18.02 -20.33
CA GLY A 121 -4.44 17.56 -19.76
C GLY A 121 -4.37 16.44 -18.72
N PRO A 122 -3.36 15.55 -18.67
CA PRO A 122 -3.19 14.69 -17.50
C PRO A 122 -2.82 15.54 -16.27
N GLN A 123 -3.22 15.10 -15.08
CA GLN A 123 -2.92 15.79 -13.83
C GLN A 123 -1.43 15.72 -13.49
N ALA A 124 -0.90 16.71 -12.78
CA ALA A 124 0.47 16.67 -12.28
C ALA A 124 0.70 15.40 -11.44
N GLY A 125 1.83 14.72 -11.67
CA GLY A 125 2.13 13.43 -11.04
C GLY A 125 1.46 12.22 -11.69
N SER A 126 0.64 12.41 -12.74
CA SER A 126 0.00 11.31 -13.47
C SER A 126 0.58 11.11 -14.87
N PHE A 127 0.39 9.91 -15.41
CA PHE A 127 0.50 9.62 -16.84
C PHE A 127 -0.87 9.21 -17.39
N ARG A 128 -1.05 9.29 -18.71
CA ARG A 128 -2.29 8.95 -19.41
C ARG A 128 -2.14 7.73 -20.32
N ILE A 129 -3.14 6.85 -20.28
CA ILE A 129 -3.39 5.81 -21.28
C ILE A 129 -4.67 6.18 -22.03
N ILE A 130 -4.56 6.37 -23.34
CA ILE A 130 -5.72 6.59 -24.23
C ILE A 130 -6.19 5.24 -24.74
N THR A 131 -7.46 4.91 -24.53
CA THR A 131 -8.04 3.66 -25.01
C THR A 131 -8.67 3.82 -26.39
N PRO A 132 -8.48 2.85 -27.29
CA PRO A 132 -9.08 2.90 -28.62
C PRO A 132 -10.56 2.54 -28.54
N THR A 133 -11.24 2.58 -29.69
CA THR A 133 -12.54 1.93 -29.82
C THR A 133 -12.36 0.42 -29.78
N PHE A 134 -13.17 -0.27 -28.97
CA PHE A 134 -13.29 -1.73 -28.96
C PHE A 134 -14.69 -2.11 -28.47
N ASN A 135 -15.09 -3.38 -28.66
CA ASN A 135 -16.36 -3.89 -28.16
C ASN A 135 -16.16 -4.55 -26.78
N PRO A 136 -16.61 -3.92 -25.67
CA PRO A 136 -16.41 -4.46 -24.31
C PRO A 136 -17.24 -5.73 -24.04
N ILE A 137 -18.22 -6.07 -24.88
CA ILE A 137 -18.96 -7.33 -24.80
C ILE A 137 -18.10 -8.50 -25.29
N LEU A 138 -17.27 -8.26 -26.32
CA LEU A 138 -16.43 -9.29 -26.93
C LEU A 138 -15.06 -9.42 -26.26
N SER A 139 -14.50 -8.31 -25.77
CA SER A 139 -13.18 -8.31 -25.15
C SER A 139 -13.06 -7.16 -24.17
N ASN A 140 -12.62 -7.50 -22.95
CA ASN A 140 -12.34 -6.52 -21.90
C ASN A 140 -10.84 -6.39 -21.68
N TYR A 141 -10.43 -5.21 -21.23
CA TYR A 141 -9.03 -4.89 -21.01
C TYR A 141 -8.84 -4.21 -19.67
N ASN A 142 -7.71 -4.52 -19.06
CA ASN A 142 -7.17 -3.83 -17.89
C ASN A 142 -6.14 -2.82 -18.35
N ALA A 143 -6.07 -1.67 -17.69
CA ALA A 143 -4.97 -0.75 -17.84
C ALA A 143 -4.61 -0.09 -16.51
N GLY A 144 -3.34 0.28 -16.36
CA GLY A 144 -2.89 1.01 -15.19
C GLY A 144 -1.37 1.01 -15.04
N SER A 145 -0.93 1.07 -13.77
CA SER A 145 0.48 1.00 -13.41
C SER A 145 0.98 -0.43 -13.57
N ALA A 146 2.12 -0.57 -14.21
CA ALA A 146 2.79 -1.85 -14.39
C ALA A 146 4.17 -1.85 -13.78
N VAL A 147 4.66 -3.06 -13.58
CA VAL A 147 6.03 -3.33 -13.20
C VAL A 147 6.60 -4.37 -14.15
N GLN A 148 7.89 -4.22 -14.43
CA GLN A 148 8.65 -5.23 -15.15
C GLN A 148 9.68 -5.82 -14.19
N SER A 149 9.63 -7.13 -14.01
CA SER A 149 10.67 -7.85 -13.27
C SER A 149 11.98 -7.88 -14.05
N LEU A 150 13.10 -8.21 -13.39
CA LEU A 150 14.40 -8.34 -14.04
C LEU A 150 14.44 -9.46 -15.10
N SER A 151 13.53 -10.45 -15.02
CA SER A 151 13.37 -11.49 -16.04
C SER A 151 12.53 -11.05 -17.24
N GLY A 152 12.03 -9.80 -17.24
CA GLY A 152 11.22 -9.23 -18.30
C GLY A 152 9.72 -9.49 -18.17
N GLN A 153 9.28 -10.26 -17.17
CA GLN A 153 7.85 -10.51 -16.92
C GLN A 153 7.13 -9.19 -16.59
N ILE A 154 6.03 -8.94 -17.30
CA ILE A 154 5.15 -7.79 -17.11
C ILE A 154 4.05 -8.18 -16.13
N THR A 155 3.81 -7.33 -15.14
CA THR A 155 2.67 -7.48 -14.23
C THR A 155 2.06 -6.11 -14.00
N LEU A 156 0.74 -5.98 -14.21
CA LEU A 156 0.03 -4.78 -13.74
C LEU A 156 0.08 -4.78 -12.22
N SER A 157 0.71 -3.78 -11.60
CA SER A 157 0.79 -3.70 -10.14
C SER A 157 -0.55 -3.34 -9.53
N ASN A 158 -1.21 -2.38 -10.15
CA ASN A 158 -2.60 -2.05 -9.91
C ASN A 158 -3.22 -1.53 -11.21
N PHE A 159 -4.52 -1.69 -11.36
CA PHE A 159 -5.20 -1.45 -12.62
C PHE A 159 -6.71 -1.26 -12.44
N VAL A 160 -7.35 -0.78 -13.49
CA VAL A 160 -8.81 -0.73 -13.63
C VAL A 160 -9.23 -1.46 -14.90
N THR A 161 -10.47 -1.93 -14.95
CA THR A 161 -11.11 -2.29 -16.22
C THR A 161 -11.39 -1.01 -17.00
N VAL A 162 -10.84 -0.89 -18.20
CA VAL A 162 -11.01 0.33 -19.02
C VAL A 162 -12.22 0.26 -19.93
N GLN A 163 -12.75 1.44 -20.26
CA GLN A 163 -13.81 1.60 -21.25
C GLN A 163 -13.22 1.95 -22.63
N PRO A 164 -13.92 1.66 -23.74
CA PRO A 164 -13.50 2.12 -25.06
C PRO A 164 -13.56 3.66 -25.15
N THR A 165 -12.70 4.24 -25.98
CA THR A 165 -12.68 5.69 -26.29
C THR A 165 -12.59 6.60 -25.06
N SER A 166 -11.79 6.21 -24.08
CA SER A 166 -11.61 6.92 -22.81
C SER A 166 -10.16 7.29 -22.54
N ASN A 167 -9.94 8.28 -21.68
CA ASN A 167 -8.65 8.55 -21.09
C ASN A 167 -8.61 7.96 -19.68
N LEU A 168 -7.55 7.22 -19.39
CA LEU A 168 -7.22 6.78 -18.03
C LEU A 168 -6.00 7.54 -17.56
N ASP A 169 -6.15 8.37 -16.54
CA ASP A 169 -5.03 9.01 -15.86
C ASP A 169 -4.66 8.20 -14.62
N CYS A 170 -3.37 7.91 -14.47
CA CYS A 170 -2.81 7.10 -13.40
C CYS A 170 -1.72 7.90 -12.69
N GLN A 171 -1.89 8.14 -11.39
CA GLN A 171 -0.90 8.76 -10.52
C GLN A 171 -0.28 7.68 -9.61
N PRO A 172 0.91 7.15 -9.96
CA PRO A 172 1.53 6.05 -9.23
C PRO A 172 1.99 6.47 -7.84
N VAL A 173 1.97 5.52 -6.90
CA VAL A 173 2.50 5.70 -5.55
C VAL A 173 3.63 4.69 -5.33
N ILE A 174 4.83 5.17 -5.01
CA ILE A 174 6.03 4.33 -4.81
C ILE A 174 6.15 3.85 -3.37
N VAL A 175 5.07 3.25 -2.87
CA VAL A 175 5.01 2.58 -1.58
C VAL A 175 4.77 1.10 -1.83
N PHE A 176 5.63 0.25 -1.28
CA PHE A 176 5.57 -1.20 -1.42
C PHE A 176 5.22 -1.84 -0.10
N TYR A 177 4.54 -2.97 -0.17
CA TYR A 177 4.13 -3.75 0.98
C TYR A 177 4.67 -5.16 0.88
N VAL A 178 5.06 -5.72 2.03
CA VAL A 178 5.42 -7.12 2.20
C VAL A 178 4.45 -7.75 3.18
N GLN A 179 3.87 -8.89 2.82
CA GLN A 179 2.94 -9.62 3.69
C GLN A 179 3.17 -11.12 3.60
N THR A 180 2.78 -11.84 4.66
CA THR A 180 2.70 -13.29 4.67
C THR A 180 1.42 -13.79 4.01
N GLY A 181 1.49 -14.80 3.15
CA GLY A 181 0.33 -15.35 2.46
C GLY A 181 0.69 -16.05 1.15
N THR A 182 -0.30 -16.33 0.30
CA THR A 182 -0.15 -17.25 -0.85
C THR A 182 -0.45 -16.62 -2.22
N TYR A 183 -0.64 -15.30 -2.29
CA TYR A 183 -0.88 -14.64 -3.58
C TYR A 183 0.33 -14.72 -4.50
N THR A 184 0.16 -15.35 -5.66
CA THR A 184 1.19 -15.48 -6.69
C THR A 184 1.24 -14.27 -7.62
N PRO A 185 2.38 -13.99 -8.28
CA PRO A 185 2.52 -12.87 -9.21
C PRO A 185 1.41 -12.85 -10.28
N GLY A 186 0.82 -11.68 -10.52
CA GLY A 186 -0.24 -11.48 -11.51
C GLY A 186 -1.62 -12.00 -11.09
N THR A 187 -1.80 -12.39 -9.82
CA THR A 187 -3.14 -12.68 -9.27
C THR A 187 -3.69 -11.48 -8.52
N VAL A 188 -4.98 -11.24 -8.72
CA VAL A 188 -5.70 -10.15 -8.06
C VAL A 188 -5.75 -10.42 -6.57
N MET A 189 -5.44 -9.41 -5.76
CA MET A 189 -5.42 -9.50 -4.32
C MET A 189 -6.33 -8.46 -3.67
N ASN A 190 -6.76 -8.76 -2.45
CA ASN A 190 -7.50 -7.80 -1.64
C ASN A 190 -6.51 -6.87 -0.92
N PHE A 191 -6.28 -5.69 -1.49
CA PHE A 191 -5.36 -4.68 -0.96
C PHE A 191 -5.71 -4.30 0.48
N THR A 192 -6.96 -3.89 0.74
CA THR A 192 -7.41 -3.43 2.06
C THR A 192 -7.13 -4.44 3.16
N SER A 193 -7.43 -5.72 2.94
CA SER A 193 -7.14 -6.77 3.93
C SER A 193 -5.65 -7.05 4.06
N SER A 194 -4.91 -7.01 2.95
CA SER A 194 -3.49 -7.37 2.92
C SER A 194 -2.61 -6.29 3.55
N SER A 195 -3.00 -5.01 3.45
CA SER A 195 -2.21 -3.87 3.89
C SER A 195 -2.25 -3.61 5.39
N ILE A 196 -3.28 -4.10 6.12
CA ILE A 196 -3.52 -3.75 7.54
C ILE A 196 -2.29 -4.02 8.42
N ASN A 197 -1.63 -5.17 8.23
CA ASN A 197 -0.46 -5.58 9.02
C ASN A 197 0.70 -5.97 8.11
N ALA A 198 0.87 -5.28 6.98
CA ALA A 198 2.01 -5.50 6.09
C ALA A 198 3.22 -4.67 6.53
N ALA A 199 4.42 -5.11 6.16
CA ALA A 199 5.60 -4.26 6.24
C ALA A 199 5.52 -3.19 5.14
N THR A 200 5.64 -1.92 5.50
CA THR A 200 5.54 -0.79 4.55
C THR A 200 6.93 -0.26 4.20
N CYS A 201 7.28 -0.30 2.92
CA CYS A 201 8.50 0.23 2.34
C CYS A 201 8.16 1.48 1.50
N ASP A 202 8.29 2.66 2.10
CA ASP A 202 7.97 3.94 1.47
C ASP A 202 9.19 4.54 0.77
N ALA A 203 9.18 4.54 -0.57
CA ALA A 203 10.25 5.12 -1.38
C ALA A 203 9.97 6.59 -1.77
N THR A 204 8.84 7.18 -1.37
CA THR A 204 8.51 8.58 -1.69
C THR A 204 9.57 9.59 -1.21
N PRO A 205 10.26 9.40 -0.06
CA PRO A 205 11.33 10.30 0.36
C PRO A 205 12.67 10.07 -0.37
N GLY A 206 12.74 9.10 -1.29
CA GLY A 206 13.95 8.77 -2.04
C GLY A 206 14.75 7.57 -1.50
N TYR A 207 14.19 6.78 -0.56
CA TYR A 207 14.81 5.53 -0.14
C TYR A 207 14.74 4.48 -1.25
N THR A 208 15.85 3.77 -1.48
CA THR A 208 15.96 2.77 -2.54
C THR A 208 16.27 1.37 -2.03
N THR A 209 16.59 1.23 -0.75
CA THR A 209 16.88 -0.06 -0.13
C THR A 209 16.17 -0.18 1.21
N PHE A 210 15.48 -1.29 1.42
CA PHE A 210 14.72 -1.59 2.62
C PHE A 210 15.15 -2.94 3.18
N ASN A 211 15.53 -2.99 4.46
CA ASN A 211 15.73 -4.24 5.16
C ASN A 211 14.52 -4.49 6.07
N VAL A 212 13.78 -5.54 5.77
CA VAL A 212 12.53 -5.92 6.40
C VAL A 212 12.75 -7.18 7.22
N SER A 213 12.27 -7.21 8.45
CA SER A 213 12.29 -8.39 9.30
C SER A 213 10.88 -8.73 9.74
N TYR A 214 10.46 -9.98 9.52
CA TYR A 214 9.25 -10.55 10.10
C TYR A 214 9.61 -11.17 11.46
N ASN A 215 9.01 -10.67 12.54
CA ASN A 215 9.41 -10.99 13.90
C ASN A 215 8.65 -12.20 14.48
N LEU A 216 9.14 -12.71 15.61
CA LEU A 216 8.56 -13.86 16.32
C LEU A 216 7.09 -13.66 16.69
N ASP A 217 6.71 -12.43 17.02
CA ASP A 217 5.37 -12.02 17.44
C ASP A 217 4.45 -11.67 16.27
N GLY A 218 4.89 -11.88 15.02
CA GLY A 218 4.14 -11.57 13.82
C GLY A 218 4.19 -10.09 13.40
N THR A 219 4.97 -9.26 14.10
CA THR A 219 5.21 -7.86 13.73
C THR A 219 6.26 -7.73 12.64
N TRP A 220 6.40 -6.52 12.09
CA TRP A 220 7.49 -6.21 11.18
C TRP A 220 8.40 -5.13 11.72
N THR A 221 9.66 -5.20 11.32
CA THR A 221 10.62 -4.11 11.42
C THR A 221 11.09 -3.75 10.02
N VAL A 222 11.00 -2.49 9.63
CA VAL A 222 11.46 -1.98 8.34
C VAL A 222 12.53 -0.94 8.57
N LYS A 223 13.72 -1.19 8.03
CA LYS A 223 14.86 -0.26 8.05
C LYS A 223 15.03 0.35 6.68
N ASN A 224 14.87 1.67 6.60
CA ASN A 224 15.10 2.44 5.39
C ASN A 224 16.59 2.72 5.28
N MET A 225 17.22 2.20 4.23
CA MET A 225 18.65 2.30 4.01
C MET A 225 18.93 3.33 2.91
N ALA A 226 20.00 4.10 3.08
CA ALA A 226 20.51 4.99 2.04
C ALA A 226 22.01 4.83 1.90
N VAL A 227 22.51 5.01 0.68
CA VAL A 227 23.96 5.10 0.43
C VAL A 227 24.47 6.40 1.03
N SER A 228 25.49 6.31 1.87
CA SER A 228 26.21 7.47 2.41
C SER A 228 27.70 7.22 2.41
N ARG A 229 28.48 8.31 2.43
CA ARG A 229 29.91 8.26 2.74
C ARG A 229 30.06 7.99 4.23
N MET A 230 30.81 6.94 4.57
CA MET A 230 31.18 6.58 5.93
C MET A 230 32.41 7.38 6.37
N ALA A 231 32.73 7.32 7.67
CA ALA A 231 33.85 8.05 8.27
C ALA A 231 35.22 7.66 7.67
N ASP A 232 35.33 6.47 7.07
CA ASP A 232 36.51 5.98 6.36
C ASP A 232 36.58 6.40 4.89
N GLY A 233 35.65 7.24 4.42
CA GLY A 233 35.57 7.74 3.06
C GLY A 233 34.94 6.77 2.05
N ARG A 234 34.61 5.54 2.46
CA ARG A 234 33.93 4.55 1.60
C ARG A 234 32.44 4.86 1.51
N GLN A 235 31.82 4.46 0.40
CA GLN A 235 30.37 4.44 0.29
C GLN A 235 29.84 3.16 0.93
N GLY A 236 28.80 3.27 1.75
CA GLY A 236 28.10 2.13 2.30
C GLY A 236 26.64 2.46 2.61
N LEU A 237 25.85 1.42 2.86
CA LEU A 237 24.45 1.57 3.28
C LEU A 237 24.41 1.92 4.76
N ILE A 238 23.76 3.04 5.08
CA ILE A 238 23.46 3.42 6.46
C ILE A 238 21.96 3.42 6.68
N GLU A 239 21.56 3.02 7.88
CA GLU A 239 20.17 3.13 8.33
C GLU A 239 19.81 4.62 8.48
N ARG A 240 18.74 5.05 7.81
CA ARG A 240 18.22 6.42 7.90
C ARG A 240 17.03 6.52 8.83
N SER A 241 16.21 5.48 8.88
CA SER A 241 15.08 5.36 9.81
C SER A 241 14.68 3.90 9.98
N THR A 242 14.05 3.62 11.12
CA THR A 242 13.41 2.33 11.39
C THR A 242 11.95 2.57 11.74
N SER A 243 11.06 1.78 11.15
CA SER A 243 9.66 1.67 11.56
C SER A 243 9.38 0.25 12.04
N SER A 244 8.47 0.11 13.00
CA SER A 244 7.91 -1.17 13.38
C SER A 244 6.41 -1.13 13.23
N THR A 245 5.83 -2.11 12.55
CA THR A 245 4.39 -2.36 12.62
C THR A 245 4.18 -3.21 13.86
N ALA A 246 3.99 -2.57 15.01
CA ALA A 246 3.50 -3.25 16.18
C ALA A 246 2.19 -3.97 15.82
N TRP A 247 1.98 -5.17 16.39
CA TRP A 247 0.70 -5.86 16.30
C TRP A 247 -0.29 -5.01 17.07
N SER A 248 -0.90 -4.06 16.39
CA SER A 248 -2.12 -3.44 16.85
C SER A 248 -3.21 -4.40 16.39
N PRO A 249 -3.90 -5.13 17.28
CA PRO A 249 -5.15 -5.73 16.89
C PRO A 249 -6.05 -4.55 16.54
N SER A 250 -6.11 -4.18 15.26
CA SER A 250 -7.12 -3.24 14.77
C SER A 250 -8.46 -3.98 14.75
N VAL A 251 -8.93 -4.36 15.94
CA VAL A 251 -10.36 -4.30 16.19
C VAL A 251 -10.67 -2.82 16.02
N ALA A 252 -11.52 -2.48 15.05
CA ALA A 252 -12.01 -1.12 14.92
C ALA A 252 -12.40 -0.62 16.32
N ALA A 253 -11.97 0.59 16.68
CA ALA A 253 -12.29 1.16 17.99
C ALA A 253 -13.79 0.99 18.26
N ASN A 254 -14.11 0.27 19.32
CA ASN A 254 -15.50 -0.04 19.66
C ASN A 254 -16.04 0.91 20.74
N ALA A 255 -15.20 1.82 21.25
CA ALA A 255 -15.53 2.82 22.25
C ALA A 255 -15.12 4.23 21.80
N GLN A 256 -15.95 5.21 22.16
CA GLN A 256 -15.74 6.64 21.95
C GLN A 256 -15.76 7.38 23.29
N VAL A 257 -14.89 8.37 23.41
CA VAL A 257 -14.86 9.36 24.49
C VAL A 257 -15.18 10.70 23.88
N MET A 258 -16.34 11.25 24.23
CA MET A 258 -16.79 12.56 23.77
C MET A 258 -16.60 13.60 24.87
N ASN A 259 -16.63 14.88 24.49
CA ASN A 259 -16.71 15.99 25.44
C ASN A 259 -17.94 15.89 26.35
N GLU A 260 -17.98 16.72 27.39
CA GLU A 260 -19.04 16.68 28.41
C GLU A 260 -20.44 16.85 27.82
N ALA A 261 -20.54 17.61 26.71
CA ALA A 261 -21.76 17.86 25.95
C ALA A 261 -22.15 16.72 24.99
N GLY A 262 -21.30 15.71 24.77
CA GLY A 262 -21.53 14.61 23.84
C GLY A 262 -21.52 15.01 22.35
N THR A 263 -21.04 16.20 22.02
CA THR A 263 -21.09 16.79 20.67
C THR A 263 -19.78 16.70 19.90
N GLY A 264 -18.65 16.49 20.59
CA GLY A 264 -17.33 16.39 19.97
C GLY A 264 -16.59 15.15 20.45
N GLU A 265 -16.09 14.35 19.50
CA GLU A 265 -15.21 13.22 19.80
C GLU A 265 -13.84 13.73 20.27
N ILE A 266 -13.40 13.28 21.43
CA ILE A 266 -12.10 13.61 22.03
C ILE A 266 -11.10 12.50 21.73
N SER A 267 -11.53 11.24 21.83
CA SER A 267 -10.69 10.05 21.65
C SER A 267 -11.53 8.82 21.32
N THR A 268 -10.91 7.83 20.70
CA THR A 268 -11.48 6.51 20.38
C THR A 268 -10.59 5.41 20.93
N GLY A 269 -11.15 4.25 21.27
CA GLY A 269 -10.36 3.14 21.81
C GLY A 269 -11.15 1.83 21.88
N TYR A 270 -10.67 0.91 22.72
CA TYR A 270 -11.27 -0.40 22.92
C TYR A 270 -11.75 -0.61 24.36
N ALA A 271 -13.03 -0.94 24.51
CA ALA A 271 -13.64 -1.38 25.77
C ALA A 271 -14.08 -2.84 25.66
N ALA A 272 -13.68 -3.66 26.62
CA ALA A 272 -14.17 -5.05 26.74
C ALA A 272 -15.63 -5.11 27.22
N SER A 273 -16.08 -4.07 27.93
CA SER A 273 -17.44 -3.89 28.45
C SER A 273 -17.70 -2.41 28.72
N PHE A 274 -18.97 -1.99 28.62
CA PHE A 274 -19.43 -0.64 29.01
C PHE A 274 -20.08 -0.62 30.40
N ALA A 275 -19.94 -1.69 31.18
CA ALA A 275 -20.32 -1.71 32.58
C ALA A 275 -19.37 -0.81 33.39
N ARG A 276 -19.92 0.01 34.30
CA ARG A 276 -19.11 0.93 35.10
C ARG A 276 -18.42 0.20 36.27
N PRO A 277 -17.15 0.49 36.56
CA PRO A 277 -16.27 1.41 35.83
C PRO A 277 -15.83 0.84 34.47
N THR A 278 -15.90 1.69 33.44
CA THR A 278 -15.55 1.33 32.07
C THR A 278 -14.06 1.58 31.85
N THR A 279 -13.33 0.58 31.39
CA THR A 279 -11.92 0.72 30.99
C THR A 279 -11.82 0.78 29.47
N ILE A 280 -11.22 1.85 28.96
CA ILE A 280 -10.95 2.04 27.53
C ILE A 280 -9.43 2.02 27.33
N THR A 281 -8.97 1.06 26.55
CA THR A 281 -7.55 0.86 26.17
C THR A 281 -7.30 1.38 24.77
N ASN A 282 -6.03 1.58 24.40
CA ASN A 282 -5.61 2.04 23.07
C ASN A 282 -6.31 3.35 22.64
N LEU A 283 -6.42 4.30 23.56
CA LEU A 283 -6.96 5.63 23.28
C LEU A 283 -6.14 6.30 22.16
N SER A 284 -6.83 6.80 21.13
CA SER A 284 -6.23 7.47 19.97
C SER A 284 -5.70 8.87 20.29
N ASN A 285 -6.24 9.51 21.33
CA ASN A 285 -5.80 10.81 21.83
C ASN A 285 -5.87 10.89 23.37
N PRO A 286 -4.98 10.19 24.10
CA PRO A 286 -5.00 10.21 25.56
C PRO A 286 -4.68 11.61 26.14
N GLY A 287 -3.93 12.43 25.41
CA GLY A 287 -3.62 13.81 25.82
C GLY A 287 -4.82 14.76 25.82
N GLY A 288 -5.93 14.38 25.17
CA GLY A 288 -7.21 15.10 25.23
C GLY A 288 -8.06 14.77 26.47
N ILE A 289 -7.65 13.79 27.28
CA ILE A 289 -8.39 13.32 28.45
C ILE A 289 -7.66 13.73 29.74
N SER A 290 -8.37 14.42 30.61
CA SER A 290 -7.90 14.90 31.90
C SER A 290 -8.49 14.05 33.03
N ARG A 291 -7.65 13.72 34.00
CA ARG A 291 -8.09 13.03 35.22
C ARG A 291 -9.00 13.96 36.03
N LEU A 292 -10.06 13.39 36.62
CA LEU A 292 -11.12 14.10 37.37
C LEU A 292 -11.99 15.05 36.52
N SER A 293 -11.97 14.89 35.20
CA SER A 293 -12.90 15.56 34.29
C SER A 293 -14.02 14.61 33.85
N GLU A 294 -15.17 15.19 33.49
CA GLU A 294 -16.34 14.46 33.02
C GLU A 294 -16.28 14.25 31.50
N TYR A 295 -16.82 13.12 31.03
CA TYR A 295 -16.86 12.75 29.62
C TYR A 295 -18.14 11.97 29.33
N GLN A 296 -18.59 11.99 28.08
CA GLN A 296 -19.62 11.06 27.62
C GLN A 296 -18.90 9.85 26.98
N ILE A 297 -19.10 8.65 27.54
CA ILE A 297 -18.46 7.42 27.03
C ILE A 297 -19.50 6.43 26.54
N GLY A 298 -19.20 5.68 25.48
CA GLY A 298 -20.13 4.70 24.92
C GLY A 298 -19.55 3.94 23.73
N PRO A 299 -20.27 2.96 23.19
CA PRO A 299 -19.87 2.27 21.99
C PRO A 299 -19.85 3.22 20.78
N THR A 300 -19.01 2.92 19.79
CA THR A 300 -18.87 3.76 18.59
C THR A 300 -20.20 3.96 17.87
N GLY A 301 -20.68 5.20 17.77
CA GLY A 301 -21.97 5.57 17.18
C GLY A 301 -23.20 5.14 17.99
N GLY A 302 -23.01 4.67 19.22
CA GLY A 302 -24.09 4.19 20.10
C GLY A 302 -24.42 5.17 21.24
N PRO A 303 -25.23 4.73 22.23
CA PRO A 303 -25.62 5.59 23.34
C PRO A 303 -24.43 5.89 24.26
N TYR A 304 -24.27 7.16 24.64
CA TYR A 304 -23.24 7.60 25.58
C TYR A 304 -23.81 7.82 26.98
N GLY A 305 -22.97 7.62 27.99
CA GLY A 305 -23.30 7.94 29.38
C GLY A 305 -22.20 8.76 30.05
N GLY A 306 -22.61 9.78 30.81
CA GLY A 306 -21.70 10.68 31.53
C GLY A 306 -20.91 9.93 32.60
N SER A 307 -19.58 10.01 32.54
CA SER A 307 -18.66 9.33 33.44
C SER A 307 -17.43 10.20 33.72
N MET A 308 -16.89 10.14 34.93
CA MET A 308 -15.67 10.83 35.30
C MET A 308 -14.43 9.96 35.02
N CYS A 309 -13.40 10.54 34.41
CA CYS A 309 -12.11 9.86 34.25
C CYS A 309 -11.37 9.79 35.59
N THR A 310 -11.36 8.63 36.24
CA THR A 310 -10.72 8.46 37.57
C THR A 310 -9.23 8.12 37.47
N SER A 311 -8.80 7.52 36.35
CA SER A 311 -7.42 7.19 36.05
C SER A 311 -7.14 7.28 34.55
N ILE A 312 -5.97 7.80 34.17
CA ILE A 312 -5.43 7.78 32.81
C ILE A 312 -3.94 7.47 32.91
N VAL A 313 -3.50 6.38 32.27
CA VAL A 313 -2.10 5.94 32.24
C VAL A 313 -1.79 5.50 30.81
N ASP A 314 -0.79 6.13 30.21
CA ASP A 314 -0.42 5.96 28.79
C ASP A 314 -1.63 6.09 27.87
N THR A 315 -2.08 5.00 27.25
CA THR A 315 -3.22 4.95 26.33
C THR A 315 -4.47 4.31 26.97
N THR A 316 -4.52 4.16 28.30
CA THR A 316 -5.63 3.50 29.00
C THR A 316 -6.30 4.43 30.01
N GLY A 317 -7.61 4.66 29.82
CA GLY A 317 -8.46 5.45 30.71
C GLY A 317 -9.49 4.59 31.45
N VAL A 318 -9.75 4.93 32.71
CA VAL A 318 -10.80 4.33 33.55
C VAL A 318 -11.85 5.37 33.89
N PHE A 319 -13.09 5.07 33.59
CA PHE A 319 -14.22 5.99 33.72
C PHE A 319 -15.29 5.40 34.65
N SER A 320 -15.64 6.12 35.71
CA SER A 320 -16.67 5.70 36.66
C SER A 320 -17.86 6.66 36.64
N ALA A 321 -18.98 6.23 37.25
CA ALA A 321 -20.02 7.19 37.64
C ALA A 321 -19.45 8.23 38.63
#